data_AF-A0A009RPK4-F1
#
_entry.id   AF-A0A009RPK4-F1
#
_cell.length_a   1.000
_cell.length_b   1.000
_cell.length_c   1.000
_cell.angle_alpha   90.00
_cell.angle_beta   90.00
_cell.angle_gamma   90.00
#
_symmetry.space_group_name_H-M   'P 1'
#
loop_
_entity.id
_entity.type
_entity.pdbx_description
1 polymer ?
#
loop_
_entity_poly.entity_id
_entity_poly.type
_entity_poly.pdbx_seq_one_letter_code
_entity_poly.pdbx_strand_id
1 'polypeptide(L)'
;MYVNRRVELYYTRQLLAISKYCQEQTKDIVIPTVGQNIGDAWFSDMMTAFREKLTKYVVEISRPLATKVVTDTQKEVDKQIAEHTKAIIGVDLTPFYRAADIQDEVDLNITANVSLIKSIPQQYADKLEVVITNALQTGQTNEELAKEIKQLGLSTDYRARLIASDQMGKINGQINQARQLSMGVETYTWQTAKDERVRPDHQHKQGKTFRWDSPPDGGHPGQPIRCRCTALPNYEDILID
;
A
#
# COMPACT_ATOMS: atom_id res chain seq x y z
N MET A 1 8.17 12.31 -11.80
CA MET A 1 7.34 11.09 -11.87
C MET A 1 6.07 11.29 -11.05
N TYR A 2 5.00 10.51 -11.23
CA TYR A 2 3.77 10.60 -10.46
C TYR A 2 3.11 9.24 -10.32
N VAL A 3 2.37 9.05 -9.24
CA VAL A 3 1.63 7.80 -8.99
C VAL A 3 0.60 7.57 -10.10
N ASN A 4 0.64 6.40 -10.74
CA ASN A 4 -0.34 6.05 -11.75
C ASN A 4 -1.70 5.72 -11.13
N ARG A 5 -2.70 6.58 -11.41
CA ARG A 5 -4.05 6.44 -10.88
C ARG A 5 -4.73 5.12 -11.28
N ARG A 6 -4.43 4.55 -12.44
CA ARG A 6 -5.01 3.27 -12.88
C ARG A 6 -4.50 2.11 -12.02
N VAL A 7 -3.20 2.08 -11.71
CA VAL A 7 -2.59 1.07 -10.83
C VAL A 7 -3.11 1.24 -9.40
N GLU A 8 -3.19 2.46 -8.88
CA GLU A 8 -3.75 2.73 -7.54
C GLU A 8 -5.22 2.29 -7.43
N LEU A 9 -6.05 2.60 -8.42
CA LEU A 9 -7.45 2.17 -8.45
C LEU A 9 -7.58 0.65 -8.56
N TYR A 10 -6.73 0.00 -9.35
CA TYR A 10 -6.68 -1.45 -9.42
C TYR A 10 -6.34 -2.04 -8.05
N TYR A 11 -5.26 -1.59 -7.41
CA TYR A 11 -4.84 -2.12 -6.13
C TYR A 11 -5.91 -1.89 -5.05
N THR A 12 -6.48 -0.68 -4.99
CA THR A 12 -7.58 -0.33 -4.10
C THR A 12 -8.76 -1.28 -4.25
N ARG A 13 -9.18 -1.60 -5.48
CA ARG A 13 -10.28 -2.54 -5.74
C ARG A 13 -9.95 -3.95 -5.24
N GLN A 14 -8.73 -4.42 -5.45
CA GLN A 14 -8.30 -5.74 -4.99
C GLN A 14 -8.29 -5.83 -3.46
N LEU A 15 -7.76 -4.81 -2.76
CA LEU A 15 -7.77 -4.79 -1.30
C LEU A 15 -9.18 -4.68 -0.71
N LEU A 16 -10.08 -3.93 -1.37
CA LEU A 16 -11.49 -3.88 -0.98
C LEU A 16 -12.20 -5.22 -1.20
N ALA A 17 -11.84 -5.98 -2.24
CA ALA A 17 -12.38 -7.33 -2.43
C ALA A 17 -11.99 -8.26 -1.26
N ILE A 18 -10.77 -8.13 -0.72
CA ILE A 18 -10.34 -8.86 0.48
C ILE A 18 -11.15 -8.46 1.71
N SER A 19 -11.34 -7.15 1.92
CA SER A 19 -12.20 -6.65 3.02
C SER A 19 -13.63 -7.18 2.88
N LYS A 20 -14.19 -7.14 1.67
CA LYS A 20 -15.53 -7.66 1.38
C LYS A 20 -15.63 -9.16 1.66
N TYR A 21 -14.62 -9.94 1.26
CA TYR A 21 -14.55 -11.36 1.56
C TYR A 21 -14.61 -11.61 3.08
N CYS A 22 -13.86 -10.86 3.88
CA CYS A 22 -13.90 -10.97 5.35
C CYS A 22 -15.31 -10.73 5.91
N GLN A 23 -16.00 -9.70 5.39
CA GLN A 23 -17.36 -9.36 5.79
C GLN A 23 -18.39 -10.43 5.35
N GLU A 24 -18.24 -10.99 4.15
CA GLU A 24 -19.07 -12.10 3.67
C GLU A 24 -18.88 -13.34 4.55
N GLN A 25 -17.63 -13.72 4.84
CA GLN A 25 -17.36 -14.88 5.71
C GLN A 25 -17.90 -14.70 7.13
N THR A 26 -17.92 -13.47 7.64
CA THR A 26 -18.50 -13.16 8.95
C THR A 26 -20.01 -13.39 8.95
N LYS A 27 -20.70 -12.98 7.90
CA LYS A 27 -22.14 -13.22 7.76
C LYS A 27 -22.47 -14.71 7.66
N ASP A 28 -21.62 -15.48 6.99
CA ASP A 28 -21.87 -16.90 6.75
C ASP A 28 -21.56 -17.77 7.98
N ILE A 29 -20.51 -17.45 8.72
CA ILE A 29 -19.97 -18.32 9.79
C ILE A 29 -20.39 -17.85 11.19
N VAL A 30 -20.41 -16.54 11.41
CA VAL A 30 -20.47 -15.96 12.76
C VAL A 30 -21.88 -15.50 13.13
N ILE A 31 -22.55 -14.75 12.25
CA ILE A 31 -23.89 -14.22 12.57
C ILE A 31 -24.91 -15.33 12.90
N PRO A 32 -24.97 -16.48 12.21
CA PRO A 32 -25.97 -17.51 12.48
C PRO A 32 -25.80 -18.19 13.84
N THR A 33 -24.64 -18.07 14.46
CA THR A 33 -24.21 -18.92 15.55
C THR A 33 -24.13 -18.21 16.90
N VAL A 34 -23.93 -16.88 16.91
CA VAL A 34 -23.86 -16.08 18.15
C VAL A 34 -25.16 -16.12 18.97
N GLY A 35 -26.33 -16.38 18.35
CA GLY A 35 -27.62 -16.46 19.05
C GLY A 35 -27.97 -17.81 19.69
N GLN A 36 -27.14 -18.85 19.53
CA GLN A 36 -27.48 -20.21 19.96
C GLN A 36 -26.96 -20.60 21.35
N ASN A 37 -26.37 -19.65 22.10
CA ASN A 37 -25.84 -19.86 23.45
C ASN A 37 -24.94 -21.09 23.55
N ILE A 38 -23.90 -21.10 22.70
CA ILE A 38 -22.98 -22.22 22.53
C ILE A 38 -21.70 -21.87 23.31
N GLY A 39 -21.29 -22.71 24.26
CA GLY A 39 -20.22 -22.39 25.22
C GLY A 39 -18.84 -22.09 24.62
N ASP A 40 -17.90 -21.61 25.44
CA ASP A 40 -16.59 -21.06 25.05
C ASP A 40 -15.77 -21.91 24.06
N ALA A 41 -15.79 -23.24 24.22
CA ALA A 41 -15.06 -24.15 23.33
C ALA A 41 -15.53 -24.04 21.87
N TRP A 42 -16.84 -23.91 21.66
CA TRP A 42 -17.41 -23.75 20.33
C TRP A 42 -16.99 -22.41 19.69
N PHE A 43 -16.95 -21.32 20.48
CA PHE A 43 -16.55 -20.01 19.97
C PHE A 43 -15.10 -20.02 19.48
N SER A 44 -14.20 -20.63 20.27
CA SER A 44 -12.80 -20.82 19.90
C SER A 44 -12.63 -21.62 18.60
N ASP A 45 -13.36 -22.73 18.46
CA ASP A 45 -13.31 -23.56 17.25
C ASP A 45 -13.83 -22.82 16.01
N MET A 46 -14.94 -22.08 16.16
CA MET A 46 -15.50 -21.24 15.10
C MET A 46 -14.50 -20.16 14.66
N MET A 47 -13.90 -19.43 15.60
CA MET A 47 -12.92 -18.39 15.29
C MET A 47 -11.65 -18.97 14.64
N THR A 48 -11.23 -20.17 15.05
CA THR A 48 -10.13 -20.89 14.41
C THR A 48 -10.45 -21.19 12.95
N ALA A 49 -11.59 -21.82 12.67
CA ALA A 49 -12.03 -22.13 11.32
C ALA A 49 -12.20 -20.86 10.45
N PHE A 50 -12.72 -19.78 11.04
CA PHE A 50 -12.85 -18.48 10.38
C PHE A 50 -11.47 -17.92 9.96
N ARG A 51 -10.51 -17.89 10.89
CA ARG A 51 -9.13 -17.42 10.65
C ARG A 51 -8.43 -18.24 9.58
N GLU A 52 -8.55 -19.57 9.64
CA GLU A 52 -7.97 -20.46 8.63
C GLU A 52 -8.52 -20.18 7.23
N LYS A 53 -9.83 -19.98 7.12
CA LYS A 53 -10.49 -19.67 5.84
C LYS A 53 -9.99 -18.36 5.24
N LEU A 54 -9.91 -17.29 6.05
CA LEU A 54 -9.38 -16.01 5.61
C LEU A 54 -7.89 -16.10 5.23
N THR A 55 -7.11 -16.84 6.02
CA THR A 55 -5.68 -17.04 5.78
C THR A 55 -5.43 -17.76 4.47
N LYS A 56 -6.15 -18.85 4.22
CA LYS A 56 -6.04 -19.61 2.96
C LYS A 56 -6.31 -18.72 1.75
N TYR A 57 -7.39 -17.95 1.78
CA TYR A 57 -7.75 -17.02 0.71
C TYR A 57 -6.64 -16.01 0.42
N VAL A 58 -6.09 -15.36 1.45
CA VAL A 58 -5.10 -14.29 1.26
C VAL A 58 -3.69 -14.82 0.92
N VAL A 59 -3.34 -16.04 1.37
CA VAL A 59 -2.06 -16.68 1.04
C VAL A 59 -1.93 -16.91 -0.47
N GLU A 60 -3.00 -17.36 -1.12
CA GLU A 60 -3.01 -17.63 -2.56
C GLU A 60 -2.88 -16.36 -3.42
N ILE A 61 -3.51 -15.25 -3.01
CA ILE A 61 -3.60 -14.04 -3.84
C ILE A 61 -2.54 -12.97 -3.52
N SER A 62 -2.00 -12.96 -2.30
CA SER A 62 -1.17 -11.83 -1.80
C SER A 62 0.10 -11.61 -2.63
N ARG A 63 0.86 -12.67 -2.93
CA ARG A 63 2.09 -12.56 -3.71
C ARG A 63 1.82 -12.19 -5.18
N PRO A 64 0.94 -12.88 -5.93
CA PRO A 64 0.61 -12.48 -7.29
C PRO A 64 0.11 -11.03 -7.39
N LEU A 65 -0.73 -10.59 -6.45
CA LEU A 65 -1.23 -9.22 -6.41
C LEU A 65 -0.11 -8.20 -6.16
N ALA A 66 0.73 -8.43 -5.13
CA ALA A 66 1.84 -7.55 -4.81
C ALA A 66 2.84 -7.47 -5.97
N THR A 67 3.23 -8.61 -6.55
CA THR A 67 4.11 -8.68 -7.73
C THR A 67 3.54 -7.86 -8.88
N LYS A 68 2.25 -8.03 -9.20
CA LYS A 68 1.62 -7.26 -10.28
C LYS A 68 1.67 -5.76 -10.03
N VAL A 69 1.29 -5.31 -8.83
CA VAL A 69 1.25 -3.88 -8.50
C VAL A 69 2.64 -3.26 -8.56
N VAL A 70 3.66 -3.94 -8.02
CA VAL A 70 5.03 -3.44 -8.04
C VAL A 70 5.59 -3.40 -9.46
N THR A 71 5.43 -4.47 -10.25
CA THR A 71 5.90 -4.52 -11.64
C THR A 71 5.16 -3.51 -12.54
N ASP A 72 3.86 -3.33 -12.37
CA ASP A 72 3.12 -2.31 -13.14
C ASP A 72 3.57 -0.89 -12.76
N THR A 73 3.88 -0.65 -11.49
CA THR A 73 4.45 0.64 -11.03
C THR A 73 5.85 0.86 -11.58
N GLN A 74 6.70 -0.17 -11.59
CA GLN A 74 8.03 -0.14 -12.18
C GLN A 74 7.97 0.31 -13.65
N LYS A 75 7.10 -0.34 -14.45
CA LYS A 75 6.91 -0.01 -15.87
C LYS A 75 6.45 1.42 -16.07
N GLU A 76 5.57 1.91 -15.20
CA GLU A 76 5.15 3.30 -15.27
C GLU A 76 6.29 4.26 -14.94
N VAL A 77 7.03 4.01 -13.85
CA VAL A 77 8.16 4.83 -13.46
C VAL A 77 9.14 4.91 -14.62
N ASP A 78 9.55 3.76 -15.17
CA ASP A 78 10.47 3.67 -16.31
C ASP A 78 9.95 4.48 -17.51
N LYS A 79 8.67 4.34 -17.86
CA LYS A 79 8.04 5.13 -18.93
C LYS A 79 8.11 6.64 -18.66
N GLN A 80 7.80 7.07 -17.44
CA GLN A 80 7.84 8.48 -17.08
C GLN A 80 9.28 9.02 -17.07
N ILE A 81 10.28 8.19 -16.75
CA ILE A 81 11.67 8.61 -16.89
C ILE A 81 12.01 8.81 -18.36
N ALA A 82 11.67 7.87 -19.24
CA ALA A 82 11.88 8.00 -20.69
C ALA A 82 11.28 9.29 -21.26
N GLU A 83 10.03 9.59 -20.89
CA GLU A 83 9.34 10.83 -21.30
C GLU A 83 10.07 12.07 -20.76
N HIS A 84 10.51 12.05 -19.51
CA HIS A 84 11.21 13.16 -18.86
C HIS A 84 12.62 13.40 -19.43
N THR A 85 13.44 12.36 -19.61
CA THR A 85 14.79 12.48 -20.18
C THR A 85 14.72 12.96 -21.63
N LYS A 86 13.76 12.44 -22.41
CA LYS A 86 13.56 12.88 -23.80
C LYS A 86 13.17 14.34 -23.89
N ALA A 87 12.36 14.84 -22.95
CA ALA A 87 11.96 16.24 -22.92
C ALA A 87 13.08 17.18 -22.48
N ILE A 88 13.92 16.77 -21.52
CA ILE A 88 14.97 17.63 -20.93
C ILE A 88 16.29 17.57 -21.72
N ILE A 89 16.74 16.37 -22.13
CA ILE A 89 18.07 16.12 -22.73
C ILE A 89 17.94 15.74 -24.21
N GLY A 90 16.74 15.47 -24.72
CA GLY A 90 16.52 15.02 -26.10
C GLY A 90 16.76 13.52 -26.32
N VAL A 91 17.14 12.77 -25.29
CA VAL A 91 17.45 11.33 -25.35
C VAL A 91 16.67 10.50 -24.33
N ASP A 92 16.35 9.25 -24.69
CA ASP A 92 15.78 8.26 -23.76
C ASP A 92 16.92 7.51 -23.07
N LEU A 93 16.99 7.60 -21.74
CA LEU A 93 18.04 6.93 -20.95
C LEU A 93 17.60 5.54 -20.42
N THR A 94 16.35 5.13 -20.64
CA THR A 94 15.87 3.82 -20.19
C THR A 94 16.56 2.60 -20.83
N PRO A 95 17.16 2.66 -22.04
CA PRO A 95 17.97 1.55 -22.55
C PRO A 95 19.18 1.19 -21.68
N PHE A 96 19.61 2.09 -20.80
CA PHE A 96 20.69 1.84 -19.85
C PHE A 96 20.21 1.16 -18.56
N TYR A 97 18.90 1.03 -18.35
CA TYR A 97 18.33 0.38 -17.17
C TYR A 97 18.43 -1.13 -17.29
N ARG A 98 19.12 -1.76 -16.34
CA ARG A 98 19.07 -3.20 -16.19
C ARG A 98 18.03 -3.55 -15.14
N ALA A 99 17.34 -4.67 -15.35
CA ALA A 99 16.41 -5.19 -14.35
C ALA A 99 17.14 -5.50 -13.03
N ALA A 100 18.38 -6.01 -13.13
CA ALA A 100 19.23 -6.34 -11.99
C ALA A 100 19.55 -5.15 -11.08
N ASP A 101 19.58 -3.92 -11.63
CA ASP A 101 19.99 -2.73 -10.88
C ASP A 101 19.02 -2.36 -9.75
N ILE A 102 17.76 -2.79 -9.84
CA ILE A 102 16.71 -2.47 -8.85
C ILE A 102 15.94 -3.70 -8.35
N GLN A 103 16.43 -4.91 -8.67
CA GLN A 103 15.72 -6.15 -8.36
C GLN A 103 15.47 -6.33 -6.86
N ASP A 104 16.48 -6.01 -6.03
CA ASP A 104 16.35 -6.05 -4.58
C ASP A 104 15.26 -5.11 -4.07
N GLU A 105 15.19 -3.88 -4.61
CA GLU A 105 14.14 -2.92 -4.24
C GLU A 105 12.75 -3.41 -4.65
N VAL A 106 12.63 -4.02 -5.84
CA VAL A 106 11.38 -4.63 -6.31
C VAL A 106 10.95 -5.76 -5.36
N ASP A 107 11.85 -6.66 -4.99
CA ASP A 107 11.56 -7.80 -4.12
C ASP A 107 11.22 -7.39 -2.68
N LEU A 108 11.86 -6.34 -2.17
CA LEU A 108 11.52 -5.70 -0.89
C LEU A 108 10.11 -5.13 -0.92
N ASN A 109 9.75 -4.38 -1.98
CA ASN A 109 8.41 -3.83 -2.13
C ASN A 109 7.33 -4.92 -2.25
N ILE A 110 7.61 -6.00 -2.98
CA ILE A 110 6.71 -7.16 -3.08
C ILE A 110 6.50 -7.77 -1.70
N THR A 111 7.58 -8.02 -0.95
CA THR A 111 7.52 -8.65 0.37
C THR A 111 6.76 -7.78 1.38
N ALA A 112 7.03 -6.48 1.40
CA ALA A 112 6.30 -5.53 2.25
C ALA A 112 4.79 -5.53 1.93
N ASN A 113 4.43 -5.51 0.64
CA ASN A 113 3.03 -5.49 0.22
C ASN A 113 2.32 -6.82 0.48
N VAL A 114 3.01 -7.97 0.34
CA VAL A 114 2.46 -9.28 0.75
C VAL A 114 2.06 -9.26 2.23
N SER A 115 2.92 -8.75 3.10
CA SER A 115 2.65 -8.64 4.53
C SER A 115 1.47 -7.71 4.82
N LEU A 116 1.39 -6.56 4.14
CA LEU A 116 0.26 -5.62 4.28
C LEU A 116 -1.05 -6.21 3.79
N ILE A 117 -1.06 -6.91 2.65
CA ILE A 117 -2.24 -7.60 2.14
C ILE A 117 -2.75 -8.64 3.14
N LYS A 118 -1.85 -9.50 3.65
CA LYS A 118 -2.17 -10.53 4.66
C LYS A 118 -2.68 -9.95 5.98
N SER A 119 -2.21 -8.76 6.34
CA SER A 119 -2.63 -8.11 7.58
C SER A 119 -4.09 -7.61 7.58
N ILE A 120 -4.74 -7.46 6.41
CA ILE A 120 -6.15 -7.05 6.33
C ILE A 120 -7.06 -8.08 7.00
N PRO A 121 -7.11 -9.35 6.55
CA PRO A 121 -7.94 -10.37 7.19
C PRO A 121 -7.51 -10.68 8.62
N GLN A 122 -6.20 -10.67 8.91
CA GLN A 122 -5.69 -10.93 10.26
C GLN A 122 -6.25 -9.93 11.28
N GLN A 123 -6.08 -8.62 11.01
CA GLN A 123 -6.59 -7.59 11.91
C GLN A 123 -8.12 -7.53 11.96
N TYR A 124 -8.79 -7.93 10.87
CA TYR A 124 -10.24 -8.06 10.86
C TYR A 124 -10.69 -9.15 11.84
N ALA A 125 -10.11 -10.35 11.75
CA ALA A 125 -10.44 -11.47 12.63
C ALA A 125 -10.13 -11.16 14.10
N ASP A 126 -8.98 -10.54 14.39
CA ASP A 126 -8.61 -10.13 15.75
C ASP A 126 -9.64 -9.18 16.37
N LYS A 127 -10.09 -8.19 15.61
CA LYS A 127 -11.10 -7.24 16.08
C LYS A 127 -12.49 -7.85 16.18
N LEU A 128 -12.83 -8.76 15.27
CA LEU A 128 -14.11 -9.45 15.28
C LEU A 128 -14.24 -10.32 16.54
N GLU A 129 -13.17 -11.03 16.91
CA GLU A 129 -13.12 -11.82 18.14
C GLU A 129 -13.45 -10.95 19.36
N VAL A 130 -12.78 -9.80 19.48
CA VAL A 130 -13.03 -8.84 20.57
C VAL A 130 -14.48 -8.34 20.58
N VAL A 131 -15.04 -7.99 19.42
CA VAL A 131 -16.44 -7.52 19.31
C VAL A 131 -17.41 -8.60 19.82
N ILE A 132 -17.24 -9.85 19.42
CA ILE A 132 -18.14 -10.94 19.82
C ILE A 132 -17.96 -11.29 21.29
N THR A 133 -16.72 -11.40 21.78
CA THR A 133 -16.46 -11.69 23.19
C THR A 133 -17.07 -10.64 24.11
N ASN A 134 -16.96 -9.36 23.77
CA ASN A 134 -17.61 -8.29 24.53
C ASN A 134 -19.14 -8.43 24.52
N ALA A 135 -19.72 -8.69 23.34
CA ALA A 135 -21.18 -8.87 23.21
C ALA A 135 -21.71 -10.01 24.09
N LEU A 136 -21.01 -11.16 24.11
CA LEU A 136 -21.34 -12.31 24.94
C LEU A 136 -21.21 -12.00 26.45
N GLN A 137 -20.18 -11.26 26.84
CA GLN A 137 -19.95 -10.91 28.26
C GLN A 137 -20.96 -9.90 28.80
N THR A 138 -21.35 -8.92 28.00
CA THR A 138 -22.23 -7.83 28.45
C THR A 138 -23.70 -8.04 28.09
N GLY A 139 -24.04 -9.14 27.41
CA GLY A 139 -25.40 -9.44 26.97
C GLY A 139 -25.94 -8.44 25.95
N GLN A 140 -25.08 -7.97 25.02
CA GLN A 140 -25.51 -7.05 23.95
C GLN A 140 -26.62 -7.68 23.10
N THR A 141 -27.51 -6.83 22.58
CA THR A 141 -28.54 -7.28 21.63
C THR A 141 -27.93 -7.66 20.29
N ASN A 142 -28.64 -8.51 19.53
CA ASN A 142 -28.22 -8.89 18.18
C ASN A 142 -28.13 -7.66 17.25
N GLU A 143 -28.98 -6.67 17.46
CA GLU A 143 -28.99 -5.41 16.72
C GLU A 143 -27.73 -4.58 17.00
N GLU A 144 -27.30 -4.49 18.27
CA GLU A 144 -26.06 -3.80 18.66
C GLU A 144 -24.83 -4.49 18.09
N LEU A 145 -24.73 -5.81 18.23
CA LEU A 145 -23.63 -6.59 17.67
C LEU A 145 -23.55 -6.45 16.15
N ALA A 146 -24.69 -6.54 15.44
CA ALA A 146 -24.73 -6.35 14.00
C ALA A 146 -24.23 -4.96 13.57
N LYS A 147 -24.52 -3.92 14.38
CA LYS A 147 -24.02 -2.56 14.15
C LYS A 147 -22.51 -2.49 14.35
N GLU A 148 -21.95 -3.10 15.39
CA GLU A 148 -20.50 -3.12 15.64
C GLU A 148 -19.74 -3.87 14.53
N ILE A 149 -20.23 -5.05 14.12
CA ILE A 149 -19.65 -5.82 13.00
C ILE A 149 -19.67 -5.01 11.70
N LYS A 150 -20.76 -4.26 11.44
CA LYS A 150 -20.85 -3.36 10.29
C LYS A 150 -19.79 -2.25 10.37
N GLN A 151 -19.58 -1.63 11.53
CA GLN A 151 -18.55 -0.62 11.71
C GLN A 151 -17.14 -1.19 11.54
N LEU A 152 -16.89 -2.42 12.01
CA LEU A 152 -15.65 -3.13 11.78
C LEU A 152 -15.37 -3.29 10.27
N GLY A 153 -16.38 -3.69 9.49
CA GLY A 153 -16.30 -3.75 8.03
C GLY A 153 -15.90 -2.41 7.39
N LEU A 154 -16.58 -1.31 7.77
CA LEU A 154 -16.27 0.03 7.27
C LEU A 154 -14.84 0.49 7.62
N SER A 155 -14.39 0.20 8.85
CA SER A 155 -13.01 0.52 9.27
C SER A 155 -11.96 -0.28 8.48
N THR A 156 -12.31 -1.49 8.08
CA THR A 156 -11.44 -2.37 7.28
C THR A 156 -11.36 -1.91 5.84
N ASP A 157 -12.48 -1.44 5.26
CA ASP A 157 -12.49 -0.77 3.95
C ASP A 157 -11.63 0.49 3.94
N TYR A 158 -11.72 1.31 5.00
CA TYR A 158 -10.88 2.49 5.15
C TYR A 158 -9.39 2.12 5.17
N ARG A 159 -9.03 1.09 5.96
CA ARG A 159 -7.66 0.58 6.04
C ARG A 159 -7.16 0.05 4.70
N ALA A 160 -7.98 -0.71 3.97
CA ALA A 160 -7.64 -1.21 2.63
C ALA A 160 -7.32 -0.07 1.66
N ARG A 161 -8.13 1.00 1.65
CA ARG A 161 -7.87 2.20 0.82
C ARG A 161 -6.61 2.94 1.26
N LEU A 162 -6.39 3.03 2.58
CA LEU A 162 -5.18 3.65 3.11
C LEU A 162 -3.93 2.89 2.67
N ILE A 163 -3.91 1.56 2.79
CA ILE A 163 -2.78 0.73 2.33
C ILE A 163 -2.51 0.97 0.86
N ALA A 164 -3.54 0.88 0.00
CA ALA A 164 -3.35 1.08 -1.44
C ALA A 164 -2.73 2.45 -1.73
N SER A 165 -3.33 3.54 -1.24
CA SER A 165 -2.86 4.90 -1.55
C SER A 165 -1.46 5.20 -0.97
N ASP A 166 -1.18 4.69 0.24
CA ASP A 166 0.13 4.83 0.88
C ASP A 166 1.23 4.08 0.12
N GLN A 167 0.98 2.81 -0.18
CA GLN A 167 1.98 1.95 -0.83
C GLN A 167 2.27 2.39 -2.25
N MET A 168 1.28 2.92 -2.97
CA MET A 168 1.53 3.46 -4.31
C MET A 168 2.54 4.62 -4.31
N GLY A 169 2.46 5.52 -3.33
CA GLY A 169 3.45 6.60 -3.18
C GLY A 169 4.84 6.07 -2.85
N LYS A 170 4.93 5.09 -1.94
CA LYS A 170 6.19 4.47 -1.51
C LYS A 170 6.88 3.69 -2.63
N ILE A 171 6.17 2.75 -3.26
CA ILE A 171 6.70 1.95 -4.38
C ILE A 171 7.21 2.88 -5.49
N ASN A 172 6.43 3.89 -5.87
CA ASN A 172 6.83 4.84 -6.90
C ASN A 172 8.08 5.63 -6.50
N GLY A 173 8.14 6.13 -5.26
CA GLY A 173 9.29 6.89 -4.75
C GLY A 173 10.56 6.05 -4.68
N GLN A 174 10.46 4.83 -4.16
CA GLN A 174 11.56 3.90 -3.98
C GLN A 174 12.13 3.40 -5.32
N ILE A 175 11.27 2.99 -6.27
CA ILE A 175 11.74 2.60 -7.60
C ILE A 175 12.39 3.79 -8.31
N ASN A 176 11.80 4.98 -8.21
CA ASN A 176 12.40 6.17 -8.79
C ASN A 176 13.78 6.49 -8.19
N GLN A 177 13.91 6.41 -6.87
CA GLN A 177 15.20 6.55 -6.19
C GLN A 177 16.23 5.54 -6.71
N ALA A 178 15.85 4.26 -6.74
CA ALA A 178 16.75 3.19 -7.18
C ALA A 178 17.19 3.40 -8.64
N ARG A 179 16.29 3.83 -9.53
CA ARG A 179 16.62 4.17 -10.92
C ARG A 179 17.60 5.34 -11.01
N GLN A 180 17.38 6.41 -10.26
CA GLN A 180 18.28 7.56 -10.26
C GLN A 180 19.68 7.18 -9.78
N LEU A 181 19.77 6.48 -8.65
CA LEU A 181 21.03 6.02 -8.10
C LEU A 181 21.76 5.05 -9.05
N SER A 182 21.04 4.16 -9.74
CA SER A 182 21.66 3.26 -10.73
C SER A 182 22.32 3.97 -11.90
N MET A 183 21.94 5.22 -12.16
CA MET A 183 22.54 6.06 -13.20
C MET A 183 23.66 6.97 -12.69
N GLY A 184 23.90 7.00 -11.37
CA GLY A 184 24.81 7.97 -10.76
C GLY A 184 24.18 9.35 -10.51
N VAL A 185 22.85 9.49 -10.59
CA VAL A 185 22.18 10.72 -10.18
C VAL A 185 22.16 10.79 -8.65
N GLU A 186 22.86 11.76 -8.08
CA GLU A 186 23.02 11.91 -6.63
C GLU A 186 22.02 12.89 -6.02
N THR A 187 21.53 13.83 -6.82
CA THR A 187 20.64 14.91 -6.42
C THR A 187 19.32 14.91 -7.19
N TYR A 188 18.29 15.46 -6.56
CA TYR A 188 16.98 15.61 -7.16
C TYR A 188 16.32 16.92 -6.75
N THR A 189 15.48 17.46 -7.62
CA THR A 189 14.58 18.56 -7.29
C THR A 189 13.26 18.01 -6.74
N TRP A 190 12.82 18.48 -5.57
CA TRP A 190 11.55 18.07 -4.98
C TRP A 190 10.37 18.71 -5.72
N GLN A 191 9.48 17.89 -6.26
CA GLN A 191 8.25 18.34 -6.89
C GLN A 191 7.03 17.79 -6.13
N THR A 192 6.19 18.69 -5.62
CA THR A 192 4.94 18.36 -4.95
C THR A 192 3.83 18.07 -5.96
N ALA A 193 2.72 17.49 -5.48
CA ALA A 193 1.50 17.33 -6.27
C ALA A 193 0.79 18.65 -6.61
N LYS A 194 1.22 19.79 -6.04
CA LYS A 194 0.67 21.13 -6.24
C LYS A 194 -0.84 21.25 -5.99
N ASP A 195 -1.33 20.58 -4.96
CA ASP A 195 -2.74 20.65 -4.53
C ASP A 195 -2.90 20.91 -3.02
N GLU A 196 -4.15 21.07 -2.59
CA GLU A 196 -4.51 21.44 -1.22
C GLU A 196 -4.15 20.36 -0.17
N ARG A 197 -3.86 19.14 -0.60
CA ARG A 197 -3.50 18.03 0.30
C ARG A 197 -1.99 17.92 0.52
N VAL A 198 -1.19 18.73 -0.17
CA VAL A 198 0.25 18.80 0.08
C VAL A 198 0.48 19.41 1.46
N ARG A 199 1.25 18.72 2.31
CA ARG A 199 1.59 19.18 3.66
C ARG A 199 2.40 20.49 3.58
N PRO A 200 2.20 21.45 4.50
CA PRO A 200 2.95 22.72 4.49
C PRO A 200 4.47 22.54 4.39
N ASP A 201 5.02 21.60 5.18
CA ASP A 201 6.44 21.24 5.11
C ASP A 201 6.88 20.80 3.70
N HIS A 202 6.10 19.99 2.99
CA HIS A 202 6.41 19.58 1.62
C HIS A 202 6.30 20.75 0.64
N GLN A 203 5.37 21.69 0.86
CA GLN A 203 5.28 22.91 0.05
C GLN A 203 6.55 23.75 0.16
N HIS A 204 7.13 23.86 1.36
CA HIS A 204 8.41 24.53 1.58
C HIS A 204 9.60 23.83 0.90
N LYS A 205 9.46 22.56 0.52
CA LYS A 205 10.47 21.80 -0.21
C LYS A 205 10.33 21.94 -1.74
N GLN A 206 9.20 22.43 -2.26
CA GLN A 206 8.94 22.57 -3.69
C GLN A 206 10.07 23.31 -4.42
N GLY A 207 10.63 22.69 -5.46
CA GLY A 207 11.67 23.27 -6.31
C GLY A 207 13.07 23.30 -5.70
N LYS A 208 13.24 22.82 -4.46
CA LYS A 208 14.56 22.74 -3.81
C LYS A 208 15.26 21.44 -4.19
N THR A 209 16.59 21.51 -4.27
CA THR A 209 17.47 20.37 -4.53
C THR A 209 17.85 19.68 -3.23
N PHE A 210 17.81 18.35 -3.23
CA PHE A 210 18.23 17.49 -2.13
C PHE A 210 19.11 16.37 -2.66
N ARG A 211 19.99 15.83 -1.80
CA ARG A 211 20.78 14.63 -2.12
C ARG A 211 20.06 13.37 -1.64
N TRP A 212 20.26 12.26 -2.34
CA TRP A 212 19.75 10.95 -1.94
C TRP A 212 20.44 10.38 -0.70
N ASP A 213 21.70 10.75 -0.44
CA ASP A 213 22.48 10.31 0.73
C ASP A 213 22.25 11.17 1.99
N SER A 214 21.54 12.29 1.85
CA SER A 214 21.25 13.23 2.92
C SER A 214 19.76 13.60 2.91
N PRO A 215 18.88 12.72 3.44
CA PRO A 215 17.45 12.95 3.45
C PRO A 215 17.08 14.23 4.20
N PRO A 216 16.13 15.03 3.67
CA PRO A 216 15.59 16.14 4.44
C PRO A 216 14.71 15.63 5.59
N ASP A 217 14.37 16.53 6.52
CA ASP A 217 13.43 16.19 7.60
C ASP A 217 12.10 15.64 7.03
N GLY A 218 11.62 14.55 7.63
CA GLY A 218 10.48 13.77 7.14
C GLY A 218 10.80 12.76 6.03
N GLY A 219 12.02 12.72 5.50
CA GLY A 219 12.44 11.78 4.46
C GLY A 219 12.22 12.25 3.02
N HIS A 220 12.47 11.36 2.07
CA HIS A 220 12.38 11.65 0.62
C HIS A 220 10.92 11.65 0.09
N PRO A 221 10.67 12.20 -1.10
CA PRO A 221 9.36 12.11 -1.75
C PRO A 221 8.85 10.67 -1.82
N GLY A 222 7.56 10.47 -1.51
CA GLY A 222 6.93 9.14 -1.49
C GLY A 222 7.08 8.35 -0.18
N GLN A 223 8.05 8.66 0.69
CA GLN A 223 8.24 7.93 1.95
C GLN A 223 7.18 8.24 3.02
N PRO A 224 6.79 9.51 3.27
CA PRO A 224 5.75 9.81 4.26
C PRO A 224 4.39 9.22 3.88
N ILE A 225 3.56 8.95 4.90
CA ILE A 225 2.24 8.36 4.68
C ILE A 225 1.37 9.20 3.73
N ARG A 226 0.84 8.54 2.68
CA ARG A 226 0.05 9.17 1.59
C ARG A 226 0.79 10.32 0.87
N CYS A 227 2.12 10.31 0.85
CA CYS A 227 2.89 11.30 0.10
C CYS A 227 2.72 11.09 -1.42
N ARG A 228 2.45 12.19 -2.14
CA ARG A 228 2.32 12.22 -3.61
C ARG A 228 3.35 13.13 -4.27
N CYS A 229 4.39 13.50 -3.52
CA CYS A 229 5.52 14.25 -4.08
C CYS A 229 6.43 13.30 -4.86
N THR A 230 7.24 13.86 -5.75
CA THR A 230 8.21 13.14 -6.59
C THR A 230 9.59 13.80 -6.53
N ALA A 231 10.61 12.99 -6.74
CA ALA A 231 11.99 13.43 -6.92
C ALA A 231 12.27 13.52 -8.42
N LEU A 232 12.45 14.73 -8.96
CA LEU A 232 12.90 14.91 -10.34
C LEU A 232 14.42 14.81 -10.38
N PRO A 233 15.00 13.90 -11.18
CA PRO A 233 16.44 13.72 -11.24
C PRO A 233 17.12 15.01 -11.69
N ASN A 234 18.25 15.34 -11.04
CA ASN A 234 19.16 16.34 -11.57
C ASN A 234 20.13 15.65 -12.54
N TYR A 235 19.98 15.89 -13.84
CA TYR A 235 20.83 15.23 -14.84
C TYR A 235 22.21 15.88 -14.98
N GLU A 236 22.43 17.07 -14.41
CA GLU A 236 23.77 17.67 -14.36
C GLU A 236 24.79 16.76 -13.66
N ASP A 237 24.33 15.92 -12.71
CA ASP A 237 25.17 14.96 -12.00
C ASP A 237 25.81 13.90 -12.92
N ILE A 238 25.22 13.66 -14.10
CA ILE A 238 25.65 12.60 -15.03
C ILE A 238 26.07 13.15 -16.40
N LEU A 239 25.82 14.43 -16.66
CA LEU A 239 26.27 15.13 -17.86
C LEU A 239 27.65 15.71 -17.54
N ILE A 240 28.70 14.96 -17.86
CA ILE A 240 30.08 15.46 -17.81
C ILE A 240 30.29 16.41 -18.99
N ASP A 241 30.91 17.57 -18.75
CA ASP A 241 31.50 18.45 -19.78
C ASP A 241 32.65 17.76 -20.55
#